data_AF-A0A7V1LZF3-F1
#
_entry.id   AF-A0A7V1LZF3-F1
#
_cell.length_a   1.000
_cell.length_b   1.000
_cell.length_c   1.000
_cell.angle_alpha   90.00
_cell.angle_beta   90.00
_cell.angle_gamma   90.00
#
_symmetry.space_group_name_H-M   'P 1'
#
loop_
_entity.id
_entity.type
_entity.pdbx_description
1 polymer ?
#
loop_
_entity_poly.entity_id
_entity_poly.type
_entity_poly.pdbx_seq_one_letter_code
_entity_poly.pdbx_strand_id
1 'polypeptide(L)'
;MGIAMTRLGSFRFQVLLGALLLALVPMGSALGQGEMIAARCIHEMRGIGHRTNHAVNSVAHRGIHLIAALDEQGASDDQLIAAANRIKERLHATARRGAAAVNEVAEACVRRLVDAGADDALIMRVNQARENVLGAIRENAAGATERVNMALHRALTN
;
A
#
# COMPACT_ATOMS: atom_id res chain seq x y z
N MET A 1 82.00 38.93 -25.35
CA MET A 1 81.10 37.91 -24.78
C MET A 1 80.16 38.65 -23.81
N GLY A 2 78.84 38.63 -23.85
CA GLY A 2 77.87 37.92 -24.70
C GLY A 2 76.57 38.74 -24.84
N ILE A 3 75.74 38.34 -25.80
CA ILE A 3 74.46 38.94 -26.18
C ILE A 3 73.32 38.13 -25.55
N ALA A 4 72.28 38.85 -25.11
CA ALA A 4 70.86 38.54 -24.88
C ALA A 4 70.37 37.07 -24.77
N MET A 5 69.45 36.82 -23.83
CA MET A 5 68.09 36.35 -24.15
C MET A 5 67.21 36.24 -22.90
N THR A 6 66.05 36.89 -22.96
CA THR A 6 64.86 36.65 -22.15
C THR A 6 64.40 35.18 -22.24
N ARG A 7 64.03 34.56 -21.11
CA ARG A 7 63.11 33.41 -21.12
C ARG A 7 62.14 33.41 -19.93
N LEU A 8 60.88 33.50 -20.32
CA LEU A 8 59.65 33.07 -19.68
C LEU A 8 59.76 31.80 -18.83
N GLY A 9 59.05 31.80 -17.71
CA GLY A 9 58.23 30.66 -17.29
C GLY A 9 58.70 29.89 -16.07
N SER A 10 57.92 29.94 -14.99
CA SER A 10 57.68 28.80 -14.07
C SER A 10 56.63 29.15 -13.00
N PHE A 11 55.42 29.52 -13.42
CA PHE A 11 54.26 29.69 -12.54
C PHE A 11 53.30 28.49 -12.69
N ARG A 12 53.80 27.25 -12.61
CA ARG A 12 52.96 26.05 -12.78
C ARG A 12 53.57 24.84 -12.10
N PHE A 13 53.33 24.59 -10.80
CA PHE A 13 53.40 23.21 -10.26
C PHE A 13 52.82 22.99 -8.84
N GLN A 14 51.84 23.76 -8.34
CA GLN A 14 51.29 23.52 -6.99
C GLN A 14 49.76 23.44 -6.86
N VAL A 15 49.01 23.41 -7.97
CA VAL A 15 47.52 23.36 -7.89
C VAL A 15 46.93 22.05 -8.46
N LEU A 16 47.75 21.01 -8.67
CA LEU A 16 47.26 19.75 -9.27
C LEU A 16 47.04 18.61 -8.28
N LEU A 17 47.40 18.75 -6.99
CA LEU A 17 47.17 17.70 -5.99
C LEU A 17 45.92 17.89 -5.12
N GLY A 18 45.25 19.05 -5.19
CA GLY A 18 44.08 19.35 -4.35
C GLY A 18 42.72 19.01 -4.96
N ALA A 19 42.65 18.72 -6.26
CA ALA A 19 41.37 18.59 -6.98
C ALA A 19 40.87 17.14 -7.17
N LEU A 20 41.67 16.12 -6.80
CA LEU A 20 41.33 14.72 -7.11
C LEU A 20 40.56 13.99 -6.00
N LEU A 21 40.40 14.59 -4.82
CA LEU A 21 39.72 13.95 -3.68
C LEU A 21 38.25 14.34 -3.50
N LEU A 22 37.69 15.20 -4.36
CA LEU A 22 36.29 15.64 -4.30
C LEU A 22 35.34 14.89 -5.25
N ALA A 23 35.82 13.89 -5.98
CA ALA A 23 35.01 13.13 -6.96
C ALA A 23 34.64 11.71 -6.50
N LEU A 24 34.72 11.42 -5.20
CA LEU A 24 34.26 10.16 -4.59
C LEU A 24 33.01 10.35 -3.73
N VAL A 25 32.17 11.33 -4.07
CA VAL A 25 30.78 11.29 -3.64
C VAL A 25 30.12 10.23 -4.52
N PRO A 26 29.58 9.11 -3.99
CA PRO A 26 28.73 8.26 -4.78
C PRO A 26 27.55 9.13 -5.21
N MET A 27 27.57 9.57 -6.46
CA MET A 27 26.43 10.23 -7.08
C MET A 27 25.26 9.26 -6.91
N GLY A 28 24.26 9.69 -6.15
CA GLY A 28 23.10 8.88 -5.78
C GLY A 28 22.56 8.17 -7.01
N SER A 29 22.70 6.85 -7.02
CA SER A 29 22.09 6.03 -8.05
C SER A 29 20.58 6.08 -7.84
N ALA A 30 19.86 6.23 -8.95
CA ALA A 30 18.46 5.87 -9.08
C ALA A 30 18.16 4.65 -8.20
N LEU A 31 17.07 4.69 -7.42
CA LEU A 31 16.60 3.61 -6.55
C LEU A 31 17.05 2.25 -7.11
N GLY A 32 17.86 1.50 -6.35
CA GLY A 32 18.33 0.19 -6.78
C GLY A 32 17.18 -0.67 -7.28
N GLN A 33 17.43 -1.62 -8.18
CA GLN A 33 16.37 -2.43 -8.79
C GLN A 33 15.39 -3.02 -7.76
N GLY A 34 15.88 -3.46 -6.60
CA GLY A 34 15.05 -3.92 -5.47
C GLY A 34 14.16 -2.84 -4.86
N GLU A 35 14.65 -1.61 -4.69
CA GLU A 35 13.86 -0.47 -4.19
C GLU A 35 12.67 -0.17 -5.12
N MET A 36 12.89 -0.16 -6.45
CA MET A 36 11.81 0.07 -7.42
C MET A 36 10.76 -1.06 -7.40
N ILE A 37 11.19 -2.32 -7.25
CA ILE A 37 10.29 -3.47 -7.09
C ILE A 37 9.45 -3.29 -5.83
N ALA A 38 10.10 -3.05 -4.68
CA ALA A 38 9.42 -2.89 -3.40
C ALA A 38 8.41 -1.73 -3.43
N ALA A 39 8.79 -0.57 -3.97
CA ALA A 39 7.91 0.59 -4.09
C ALA A 39 6.66 0.30 -4.94
N ARG A 40 6.84 -0.36 -6.09
CA ARG A 40 5.73 -0.77 -6.96
C ARG A 40 4.78 -1.74 -6.25
N CYS A 41 5.34 -2.74 -5.59
CA CYS A 41 4.59 -3.74 -4.84
C CYS A 41 3.75 -3.14 -3.71
N ILE A 42 4.35 -2.23 -2.94
CA ILE A 42 3.66 -1.52 -1.85
C ILE A 42 2.52 -0.66 -2.42
N HIS A 43 2.77 0.05 -3.52
CA HIS A 43 1.74 0.85 -4.18
C HIS A 43 0.57 -0.02 -4.67
N GLU A 44 0.86 -1.16 -5.29
CA GLU A 44 -0.14 -2.10 -5.80
C GLU A 44 -1.01 -2.68 -4.68
N MET A 45 -0.39 -3.16 -3.59
CA MET A 45 -1.13 -3.65 -2.41
C MET A 45 -2.02 -2.57 -1.81
N ARG A 46 -1.53 -1.33 -1.67
CA ARG A 46 -2.34 -0.19 -1.20
C ARG A 46 -3.53 0.07 -2.14
N GLY A 47 -3.31 0.00 -3.45
CA GLY A 47 -4.37 0.13 -4.45
C GLY A 47 -5.46 -0.93 -4.29
N ILE A 48 -5.08 -2.19 -4.05
CA ILE A 48 -6.03 -3.29 -3.75
C ILE A 48 -6.78 -3.01 -2.45
N GLY A 49 -6.07 -2.60 -1.40
CA GLY A 49 -6.65 -2.23 -0.11
C GLY A 49 -7.72 -1.13 -0.23
N HIS A 50 -7.41 -0.04 -0.93
CA HIS A 50 -8.35 1.06 -1.15
C HIS A 50 -9.60 0.61 -1.91
N ARG A 51 -9.44 -0.13 -3.01
CA ARG A 51 -10.59 -0.65 -3.78
C ARG A 51 -11.45 -1.61 -2.93
N THR A 52 -10.81 -2.48 -2.16
CA THR A 52 -11.50 -3.41 -1.26
C THR A 52 -12.29 -2.65 -0.20
N ASN A 53 -11.67 -1.67 0.45
CA ASN A 53 -12.34 -0.86 1.47
C ASN A 53 -13.51 -0.05 0.92
N HIS A 54 -13.34 0.53 -0.26
CA HIS A 54 -14.43 1.18 -0.98
C HIS A 54 -15.58 0.21 -1.28
N ALA A 55 -15.27 -1.00 -1.78
CA ALA A 55 -16.27 -2.01 -2.07
C ALA A 55 -17.02 -2.48 -0.81
N VAL A 56 -16.31 -2.72 0.30
CA VAL A 56 -16.89 -3.05 1.62
C VAL A 56 -17.85 -1.95 2.07
N ASN A 57 -17.41 -0.68 2.02
CA ASN A 57 -18.25 0.45 2.41
C ASN A 57 -19.49 0.61 1.51
N SER A 58 -19.32 0.38 0.20
CA SER A 58 -20.40 0.41 -0.77
C SER A 58 -21.44 -0.71 -0.52
N VAL A 59 -21.00 -1.92 -0.17
CA VAL A 59 -21.90 -3.03 0.21
C VAL A 59 -22.65 -2.69 1.50
N ALA A 60 -21.96 -2.15 2.51
CA ALA A 60 -22.58 -1.78 3.78
C ALA A 60 -23.64 -0.70 3.59
N HIS A 61 -23.32 0.37 2.85
CA HIS A 61 -24.24 1.47 2.59
C HIS A 61 -25.51 1.00 1.88
N ARG A 62 -25.38 0.23 0.79
CA ARG A 62 -26.54 -0.38 0.11
C ARG A 62 -27.33 -1.31 1.03
N GLY A 63 -26.64 -2.09 1.85
CA GLY A 63 -27.27 -3.01 2.79
C GLY A 63 -28.10 -2.29 3.85
N ILE A 64 -27.58 -1.18 4.41
CA ILE A 64 -28.29 -0.35 5.38
C ILE A 64 -29.56 0.26 4.76
N HIS A 65 -29.45 0.80 3.53
CA HIS A 65 -30.62 1.31 2.81
C HIS A 65 -31.66 0.22 2.53
N LEU A 66 -31.23 -1.01 2.21
CA LEU A 66 -32.14 -2.13 2.03
C LEU A 66 -32.87 -2.50 3.33
N ILE A 67 -32.17 -2.53 4.47
CA ILE A 67 -32.79 -2.82 5.77
C ILE A 67 -33.86 -1.77 6.08
N ALA A 68 -33.54 -0.48 5.92
CA ALA A 68 -34.50 0.60 6.14
C ALA A 68 -35.72 0.49 5.21
N ALA A 69 -35.51 0.21 3.92
CA ALA A 69 -36.61 0.06 2.97
C ALA A 69 -37.50 -1.16 3.28
N LEU A 70 -36.94 -2.25 3.82
CA LEU A 70 -37.71 -3.42 4.26
C LEU A 70 -38.54 -3.11 5.50
N ASP A 71 -37.97 -2.37 6.46
CA ASP A 71 -38.64 -1.90 7.67
C ASP A 71 -39.87 -1.03 7.31
N GLU A 72 -39.67 -0.04 6.43
CA GLU A 72 -40.75 0.83 5.92
C GLU A 72 -41.87 0.06 5.20
N GLN A 73 -41.58 -1.12 4.66
CA GLN A 73 -42.54 -2.00 4.00
C GLN A 73 -43.24 -2.98 4.96
N GLY A 74 -42.94 -2.93 6.25
CA GLY A 74 -43.51 -3.83 7.26
C GLY A 74 -42.97 -5.25 7.15
N ALA A 75 -41.70 -5.42 6.75
CA ALA A 75 -41.03 -6.73 6.77
C ALA A 75 -40.99 -7.30 8.19
N SER A 76 -41.06 -8.63 8.31
CA SER A 76 -40.92 -9.27 9.62
C SER A 76 -39.49 -9.23 10.15
N ASP A 77 -39.32 -9.36 11.46
CA ASP A 77 -38.02 -9.47 12.13
C ASP A 77 -37.11 -10.52 11.46
N ASP A 78 -37.66 -11.69 11.14
CA ASP A 78 -36.93 -12.76 10.46
C ASP A 78 -36.41 -12.33 9.08
N GLN A 79 -37.21 -11.55 8.34
CA GLN A 79 -36.81 -11.02 7.03
C GLN A 79 -35.69 -9.99 7.17
N LEU A 80 -35.77 -9.10 8.18
CA LEU A 80 -34.76 -8.10 8.48
C LEU A 80 -33.44 -8.77 8.91
N ILE A 81 -33.51 -9.74 9.82
CA ILE A 81 -32.34 -10.52 10.28
C ILE A 81 -31.70 -11.27 9.12
N ALA A 82 -32.50 -11.94 8.29
CA ALA A 82 -31.99 -12.66 7.12
C ALA A 82 -31.33 -11.71 6.10
N ALA A 83 -31.89 -10.52 5.88
CA ALA A 83 -31.29 -9.50 5.02
C ALA A 83 -29.94 -9.03 5.58
N ALA A 84 -29.87 -8.69 6.86
CA ALA A 84 -28.64 -8.28 7.53
C ALA A 84 -27.56 -9.36 7.46
N ASN A 85 -27.91 -10.63 7.68
CA ASN A 85 -26.97 -11.75 7.56
C ASN A 85 -26.39 -11.89 6.15
N ARG A 86 -27.22 -11.82 5.11
CA ARG A 86 -26.75 -11.81 3.71
C ARG A 86 -25.81 -10.64 3.41
N ILE A 87 -26.07 -9.46 3.97
CA ILE A 87 -25.20 -8.30 3.80
C ILE A 87 -23.85 -8.56 4.48
N LYS A 88 -23.85 -9.04 5.73
CA LYS A 88 -22.62 -9.38 6.47
C LYS A 88 -21.77 -10.43 5.76
N GLU A 89 -22.39 -11.47 5.22
CA GLU A 89 -21.71 -12.48 4.40
C GLU A 89 -21.02 -11.85 3.18
N ARG A 90 -21.71 -10.93 2.48
CA ARG A 90 -21.13 -10.21 1.34
C ARG A 90 -19.98 -9.29 1.74
N LEU A 91 -20.06 -8.63 2.89
CA LEU A 91 -18.97 -7.82 3.45
C LEU A 91 -17.74 -8.70 3.69
N HIS A 92 -17.90 -9.81 4.41
CA HIS A 92 -16.80 -10.72 4.71
C HIS A 92 -16.24 -11.37 3.44
N ALA A 93 -17.07 -11.77 2.48
CA ALA A 93 -16.61 -12.31 1.21
C ALA A 93 -15.80 -11.28 0.41
N THR A 94 -16.21 -10.01 0.42
CA THR A 94 -15.48 -8.91 -0.24
C THR A 94 -14.13 -8.66 0.41
N ALA A 95 -14.10 -8.57 1.75
CA ALA A 95 -12.87 -8.41 2.51
C ALA A 95 -11.90 -9.58 2.30
N ARG A 96 -12.38 -10.83 2.34
CA ARG A 96 -11.56 -12.03 2.10
C ARG A 96 -10.94 -12.04 0.71
N ARG A 97 -11.70 -11.70 -0.33
CA ARG A 97 -11.17 -11.61 -1.70
C ARG A 97 -10.07 -10.55 -1.82
N GLY A 98 -10.28 -9.38 -1.22
CA GLY A 98 -9.27 -8.32 -1.21
C GLY A 98 -8.01 -8.74 -0.46
N ALA A 99 -8.16 -9.38 0.70
CA ALA A 99 -7.05 -9.91 1.48
C ALA A 99 -6.23 -10.98 0.72
N ALA A 100 -6.92 -11.90 0.03
CA ALA A 100 -6.25 -12.90 -0.81
C ALA A 100 -5.42 -12.24 -1.93
N ALA A 101 -5.99 -11.26 -2.64
CA ALA A 101 -5.27 -10.53 -3.68
C ALA A 101 -4.05 -9.76 -3.14
N VAL A 102 -4.15 -9.18 -1.94
CA VAL A 102 -2.99 -8.53 -1.27
C VAL A 102 -1.89 -9.55 -0.96
N ASN A 103 -2.25 -10.73 -0.47
CA ASN A 103 -1.28 -11.80 -0.20
C ASN A 103 -0.59 -12.29 -1.48
N GLU A 104 -1.35 -12.53 -2.55
CA GLU A 104 -0.82 -12.96 -3.84
C GLU A 104 0.21 -11.97 -4.39
N VAL A 105 -0.09 -10.67 -4.33
CA VAL A 105 0.86 -9.62 -4.74
C VAL A 105 2.09 -9.63 -3.84
N ALA A 106 1.91 -9.68 -2.51
CA ALA A 106 3.03 -9.70 -1.57
C ALA A 106 3.98 -10.88 -1.82
N GLU A 107 3.44 -12.09 -2.01
CA GLU A 107 4.22 -13.31 -2.28
C GLU A 107 4.97 -13.23 -3.62
N ALA A 108 4.33 -12.72 -4.67
CA ALA A 108 4.99 -12.48 -5.95
C ALA A 108 6.11 -11.44 -5.83
N CYS A 109 5.91 -10.41 -5.01
CA CYS A 109 6.87 -9.34 -4.77
C CYS A 109 8.08 -9.80 -3.97
N VAL A 110 7.87 -10.58 -2.91
CA VAL A 110 8.97 -11.15 -2.12
C VAL A 110 9.83 -12.07 -2.98
N ARG A 111 9.22 -12.94 -3.80
CA ARG A 111 9.98 -13.77 -4.76
C ARG A 111 10.84 -12.94 -5.70
N ARG A 112 10.27 -11.90 -6.31
CA ARG A 112 11.01 -11.01 -7.22
C ARG A 112 12.15 -10.25 -6.53
N LEU A 113 11.98 -9.88 -5.25
CA LEU A 113 13.04 -9.24 -4.47
C LEU A 113 14.19 -10.22 -4.20
N VAL A 114 13.87 -11.45 -3.80
CA VAL A 114 14.86 -12.52 -3.60
C VAL A 114 15.63 -12.81 -4.89
N ASP A 115 14.93 -12.96 -6.01
CA ASP A 115 15.54 -13.21 -7.33
C ASP A 115 16.47 -12.07 -7.78
N ALA A 116 16.17 -10.83 -7.34
CA ALA A 116 16.98 -9.65 -7.62
C ALA A 116 18.15 -9.46 -6.63
N GLY A 117 18.33 -10.36 -5.65
CA GLY A 117 19.35 -10.22 -4.60
C GLY A 117 19.14 -9.00 -3.70
N ALA A 118 17.88 -8.60 -3.51
CA ALA A 118 17.51 -7.51 -2.62
C ALA A 118 17.88 -7.83 -1.16
N ASP A 119 18.19 -6.80 -0.39
CA ASP A 119 18.44 -6.90 1.04
C ASP A 119 17.16 -7.24 1.83
N ASP A 120 17.34 -7.92 2.96
CA ASP A 120 16.24 -8.37 3.83
C ASP A 120 15.36 -7.22 4.31
N ALA A 121 15.92 -6.00 4.44
CA ALA A 121 15.13 -4.85 4.84
C ALA A 121 14.05 -4.49 3.79
N LEU A 122 14.33 -4.65 2.49
CA LEU A 122 13.32 -4.47 1.44
C LEU A 122 12.18 -5.49 1.55
N ILE A 123 12.52 -6.75 1.81
CA ILE A 123 11.54 -7.84 1.99
C ILE A 123 10.67 -7.56 3.21
N MET A 124 11.26 -7.15 4.33
CA MET A 124 10.53 -6.76 5.54
C MET A 124 9.58 -5.58 5.28
N ARG A 125 10.00 -4.56 4.51
CA ARG A 125 9.12 -3.42 4.16
C ARG A 125 7.90 -3.86 3.35
N VAL A 126 8.06 -4.78 2.40
CA VAL A 126 6.93 -5.34 1.63
C VAL A 126 5.99 -6.13 2.53
N ASN A 127 6.53 -6.99 3.41
CA ASN A 127 5.72 -7.75 4.36
C ASN A 127 4.98 -6.85 5.36
N GLN A 128 5.62 -5.79 5.86
CA GLN A 128 4.96 -4.83 6.73
C GLN A 128 3.83 -4.10 6.01
N ALA A 129 4.04 -3.71 4.75
CA ALA A 129 2.99 -3.08 3.95
C ALA A 129 1.80 -4.03 3.72
N ARG A 130 2.06 -5.32 3.47
CA ARG A 130 1.02 -6.37 3.42
C ARG A 130 0.20 -6.38 4.71
N GLU A 131 0.85 -6.53 5.87
CA GLU A 131 0.15 -6.59 7.15
C GLU A 131 -0.67 -5.34 7.44
N ASN A 132 -0.13 -4.15 7.14
CA ASN A 132 -0.84 -2.89 7.31
C ASN A 132 -2.12 -2.84 6.46
N VAL A 133 -2.04 -3.25 5.19
CA VAL A 133 -3.20 -3.29 4.29
C VAL A 133 -4.22 -4.33 4.74
N LEU A 134 -3.77 -5.53 5.15
CA LEU A 134 -4.64 -6.59 5.66
C LEU A 134 -5.36 -6.16 6.94
N GLY A 135 -4.65 -5.51 7.87
CA GLY A 135 -5.21 -4.93 9.08
C GLY A 135 -6.32 -3.94 8.74
N ALA A 136 -6.04 -2.97 7.87
CA ALA A 136 -7.02 -1.97 7.44
C ALA A 136 -8.27 -2.58 6.77
N ILE A 137 -8.11 -3.64 5.97
CA ILE A 137 -9.25 -4.38 5.37
C ILE A 137 -10.10 -5.03 6.45
N ARG A 138 -9.48 -5.70 7.43
CA ARG A 138 -10.19 -6.38 8.53
C ARG A 138 -10.94 -5.39 9.41
N GLU A 139 -10.29 -4.31 9.82
CA GLU A 139 -10.89 -3.25 10.64
C GLU A 139 -12.08 -2.60 9.93
N ASN A 140 -11.93 -2.27 8.64
CA ASN A 140 -13.02 -1.67 7.87
C ASN A 140 -14.20 -2.65 7.68
N ALA A 141 -13.93 -3.93 7.46
CA ALA A 141 -14.99 -4.95 7.37
C ALA A 141 -15.72 -5.12 8.71
N ALA A 142 -15.01 -5.12 9.84
CA ALA A 142 -15.61 -5.18 11.17
C ALA A 142 -16.49 -3.94 11.45
N GLY A 143 -15.96 -2.75 11.17
CA GLY A 143 -16.73 -1.50 11.31
C GLY A 143 -17.95 -1.45 10.38
N ALA A 144 -17.85 -2.01 9.18
CA ALA A 144 -18.99 -2.13 8.26
C ALA A 144 -20.07 -3.08 8.77
N THR A 145 -19.68 -4.24 9.31
CA THR A 145 -20.58 -5.19 9.96
C THR A 145 -21.30 -4.55 11.15
N GLU A 146 -20.59 -3.76 11.96
CA GLU A 146 -21.19 -3.06 13.10
C GLU A 146 -22.27 -2.05 12.68
N ARG A 147 -22.01 -1.27 11.62
CA ARG A 147 -23.03 -0.36 11.07
C ARG A 147 -24.27 -1.09 10.56
N VAL A 148 -24.12 -2.29 10.00
CA VAL A 148 -25.25 -3.14 9.58
C VAL A 148 -26.01 -3.65 10.79
N ASN A 149 -25.32 -4.08 11.86
CA ASN A 149 -25.96 -4.50 13.11
C ASN A 149 -26.76 -3.35 13.76
N MET A 150 -26.20 -2.14 13.80
CA MET A 150 -26.92 -0.97 14.31
C MET A 150 -28.16 -0.62 13.46
N ALA A 151 -28.09 -0.77 12.14
CA ALA A 151 -29.24 -0.56 11.27
C ALA A 151 -30.33 -1.61 11.52
N LEU A 152 -29.95 -2.89 11.65
CA LEU A 152 -30.87 -3.96 12.02
C LEU A 152 -31.52 -3.70 13.38
N HIS A 153 -30.72 -3.34 14.39
CA HIS A 153 -31.21 -3.10 15.73
C HIS A 153 -32.28 -2.01 15.75
N ARG A 154 -32.08 -0.90 15.03
CA ARG A 154 -33.08 0.16 14.92
C ARG A 154 -34.39 -0.33 14.30
N ALA A 155 -34.31 -1.10 13.21
CA ALA A 155 -35.49 -1.65 12.55
C ALA A 155 -36.28 -2.60 13.47
N LEU A 156 -35.60 -3.42 14.28
CA LEU A 156 -36.25 -4.34 15.22
C LEU A 156 -36.87 -3.66 16.46
N THR A 157 -36.62 -2.38 16.66
CA THR A 157 -37.11 -1.61 17.82
C THR A 157 -38.14 -0.55 17.46
N ASN A 158 -38.44 -0.37 16.17
CA ASN A 158 -39.49 0.51 15.66
C ASN A 158 -40.87 -0.15 15.76
#